data_AF-A0A3C1KW43-F1
#
_entry.id   AF-A0A3C1KW43-F1
#
_cell.length_a   1.000
_cell.length_b   1.000
_cell.length_c   1.000
_cell.angle_alpha   90.00
_cell.angle_beta   90.00
_cell.angle_gamma   90.00
#
_symmetry.space_group_name_H-M   'P 1'
#
loop_
_entity.id
_entity.type
_entity.pdbx_description
1 polymer ?
#
loop_
_entity_poly.entity_id
_entity_poly.type
_entity_poly.pdbx_seq_one_letter_code
_entity_poly.pdbx_strand_id
1 'polypeptide(L)' 'RSTDDEKADQLKRLRDFHSRHADRAQAASEELKRAVIEGRNVFEVLMDTCQVLSLGQVSEALYRVGGQYRRSM' A
#
# COMPACT_ATOMS: atom_id res chain seq x y z
N ARG A 1 -19.26 -11.98 12.73
CA ARG A 1 -18.37 -11.06 13.50
C ARG A 1 -17.08 -11.81 13.75
N SER A 2 -15.94 -11.13 13.75
CA SER A 2 -14.65 -11.75 14.07
C SER A 2 -14.41 -11.84 15.58
N THR A 3 -13.59 -12.80 15.98
CA THR A 3 -13.08 -12.94 17.35
C THR A 3 -11.93 -11.97 17.62
N ASP A 4 -11.52 -11.84 18.88
CA ASP A 4 -10.36 -11.00 19.23
C ASP A 4 -9.04 -11.65 18.80
N ASP A 5 -8.95 -12.98 18.85
CA ASP A 5 -7.80 -13.73 18.35
C ASP A 5 -7.59 -13.51 16.85
N GLU A 6 -8.67 -13.53 16.05
CA GLU A 6 -8.59 -13.25 14.61
C GLU A 6 -8.06 -11.83 14.32
N LYS A 7 -8.43 -10.84 15.14
CA LYS A 7 -7.90 -9.47 15.01
C LYS A 7 -6.42 -9.40 15.39
N ALA A 8 -6.03 -10.05 16.49
CA ALA A 8 -4.65 -10.10 16.95
C ALA A 8 -3.74 -10.77 15.90
N ASP A 9 -4.22 -11.85 15.29
CA ASP A 9 -3.54 -12.56 14.21
C ASP A 9 -3.34 -11.69 12.98
N GLN A 10 -4.35 -10.92 12.56
CA GLN A 10 -4.21 -9.99 11.44
C GLN A 10 -3.18 -8.90 11.70
N LEU A 11 -3.14 -8.35 12.93
CA LEU A 11 -2.13 -7.37 13.32
C LEU A 11 -0.73 -7.97 13.35
N LYS A 12 -0.59 -9.21 13.83
CA LYS A 12 0.70 -9.92 13.83
C LYS A 12 1.20 -10.15 12.40
N ARG A 13 0.34 -10.70 11.52
CA ARG A 13 0.68 -10.92 10.11
C ARG A 13 1.08 -9.63 9.39
N LEU A 14 0.38 -8.52 9.69
CA LEU A 14 0.72 -7.21 9.13
C LEU A 14 2.11 -6.74 9.57
N ARG A 15 2.43 -6.83 10.86
CA ARG A 15 3.75 -6.46 11.39
C ARG A 15 4.86 -7.35 10.81
N ASP A 16 4.62 -8.66 10.75
CA ASP A 16 5.58 -9.63 10.19
C ASP A 16 5.84 -9.33 8.70
N PHE A 17 4.80 -8.98 7.94
CA PHE A 17 4.91 -8.57 6.54
C PHE A 17 5.71 -7.27 6.39
N HIS A 18 5.42 -6.25 7.20
CA HIS A 18 6.17 -4.99 7.20
C HIS A 18 7.64 -5.20 7.53
N SER A 19 7.95 -6.02 8.54
CA SER A 19 9.34 -6.32 8.90
C SER A 19 10.09 -7.05 7.79
N ARG A 20 9.42 -7.99 7.10
CA ARG A 20 10.02 -8.77 6.01
C ARG A 20 10.41 -7.92 4.80
N HIS A 21 9.67 -6.84 4.54
CA HIS A 21 9.81 -6.03 3.34
C HIS A 21 10.32 -4.61 3.61
N ALA A 22 10.81 -4.33 4.83
CA ALA A 22 11.21 -3.00 5.26
C ALA A 22 12.29 -2.35 4.37
N ASP A 23 13.21 -3.16 3.85
CA ASP A 23 14.29 -2.75 2.94
C ASP A 23 13.79 -2.29 1.56
N ARG A 24 12.69 -2.87 1.08
CA ARG A 24 12.13 -2.63 -0.26
C ARG A 24 10.91 -1.72 -0.27
N ALA A 25 10.20 -1.62 0.86
CA ALA A 25 8.92 -0.92 0.94
C ALA A 25 9.05 0.57 0.55
N GLN A 26 10.10 1.26 1.01
CA GLN A 26 10.26 2.68 0.69
C GLN A 26 10.46 2.89 -0.82
N ALA A 27 11.37 2.12 -1.44
CA ALA A 27 11.64 2.21 -2.88
C ALA A 27 10.40 1.86 -3.72
N ALA A 28 9.65 0.82 -3.33
CA ALA A 28 8.40 0.43 -3.98
C ALA A 28 7.32 1.54 -3.88
N SER A 29 7.23 2.21 -2.73
CA SER A 29 6.30 3.32 -2.54
C SER A 29 6.66 4.53 -3.42
N GLU A 30 7.95 4.86 -3.53
CA GLU A 30 8.40 5.93 -4.43
C GLU A 30 8.14 5.60 -5.90
N GLU A 31 8.37 4.35 -6.32
CA GLU A 31 8.10 3.94 -7.70
C GLU A 31 6.61 4.02 -8.04
N LEU A 32 5.74 3.58 -7.14
CA LEU A 32 4.29 3.69 -7.32
C LEU A 32 3.85 5.16 -7.47
N LYS A 33 4.36 6.05 -6.61
CA LYS A 33 4.07 7.49 -6.70
C LYS A 33 4.58 8.10 -7.99
N ARG A 34 5.80 7.75 -8.40
CA ARG A 34 6.43 8.21 -9.64
C ARG A 34 5.63 7.79 -10.86
N ALA A 35 5.13 6.55 -10.91
CA ALA A 35 4.30 6.06 -12.00
C ALA A 35 3.03 6.90 -12.18
N VAL A 36 2.40 7.35 -11.07
CA VAL A 36 1.24 8.26 -11.12
C VAL A 36 1.66 9.64 -11.66
N ILE A 37 2.74 10.22 -11.12
CA ILE A 37 3.21 11.57 -11.52
C ILE A 37 3.59 11.61 -13.01
N GLU A 38 4.19 10.54 -13.52
CA GLU A 38 4.63 10.41 -14.91
C GLU A 38 3.51 9.95 -15.86
N GLY A 39 2.30 9.66 -15.37
CA GLY A 39 1.19 9.17 -16.18
C GLY A 39 1.42 7.77 -16.78
N ARG A 40 2.26 6.95 -16.14
CA ARG A 40 2.50 5.55 -16.53
C ARG A 40 1.33 4.65 -16.15
N ASN A 41 1.36 3.41 -16.63
CA ASN A 41 0.39 2.39 -16.21
C ASN A 41 0.60 2.02 -14.73
N VAL A 42 -0.26 2.57 -13.87
CA VAL A 42 -0.19 2.35 -12.41
C VAL A 42 -0.49 0.90 -12.05
N PHE A 43 -1.37 0.22 -12.79
CA PHE A 43 -1.75 -1.17 -12.49
C PHE A 43 -0.57 -2.13 -12.71
N GLU A 44 0.25 -1.89 -13.73
CA GLU A 44 1.48 -2.64 -13.97
C GLU A 44 2.44 -2.53 -12.78
N VAL A 45 2.67 -1.32 -12.28
CA VAL A 45 3.52 -1.08 -11.11
C VAL A 45 2.90 -1.65 -9.82
N LEU A 46 1.57 -1.73 -9.73
CA LEU A 46 0.89 -2.37 -8.60
C LEU A 46 1.18 -3.87 -8.51
N MET A 47 1.34 -4.58 -9.63
CA MET A 47 1.66 -6.02 -9.63
C MET A 47 2.97 -6.34 -8.89
N ASP A 48 3.95 -5.45 -8.99
CA ASP A 48 5.23 -5.61 -8.30
C ASP A 48 5.19 -5.05 -6.88
N THR A 49 4.61 -3.87 -6.69
CA THR A 49 4.64 -3.18 -5.39
C THR A 49 3.76 -3.87 -4.34
N CYS A 50 2.66 -4.54 -4.72
CA CYS A 50 1.82 -5.30 -3.79
C CYS A 50 2.51 -6.53 -3.17
N GLN A 51 3.64 -6.97 -3.72
CA GLN A 51 4.44 -8.05 -3.12
C GLN A 51 5.19 -7.59 -1.86
N VAL A 52 5.35 -6.26 -1.68
CA VAL A 52 6.15 -5.66 -0.59
C VAL A 52 5.43 -4.54 0.17
N LEU A 53 4.31 -4.04 -0.35
CA LEU A 53 3.46 -3.05 0.30
C LEU A 53 2.14 -3.69 0.75
N SER A 54 1.73 -3.39 1.98
CA SER A 54 0.39 -3.71 2.44
C SER A 54 -0.66 -2.81 1.75
N LEU A 55 -1.92 -3.23 1.77
CA LEU A 55 -3.02 -2.43 1.21
C LEU A 55 -3.03 -0.98 1.72
N GLY A 56 -2.81 -0.78 3.03
CA GLY A 56 -2.74 0.56 3.62
C GLY A 56 -1.57 1.40 3.11
N GLN A 57 -0.39 0.78 2.90
CA GLN A 57 0.77 1.48 2.33
C GLN A 57 0.52 1.90 0.87
N VAL A 58 -0.16 1.05 0.09
CA VAL A 58 -0.57 1.38 -1.28
C VAL A 58 -1.55 2.55 -1.29
N SER A 59 -2.61 2.50 -0.49
CA SER A 59 -3.61 3.58 -0.44
C SER A 59 -3.00 4.92 -0.01
N GLU A 60 -2.16 4.93 1.03
CA GLU A 60 -1.49 6.13 1.51
C GLU A 60 -0.54 6.72 0.44
N ALA A 61 0.20 5.87 -0.28
CA ALA A 61 1.06 6.32 -1.37
C ALA A 61 0.26 7.01 -2.47
N LEU A 62 -0.86 6.40 -2.90
CA LEU A 62 -1.72 6.93 -3.95
C LEU A 62 -2.46 8.21 -3.51
N TYR A 63 -2.87 8.32 -2.25
CA TYR A 63 -3.51 9.54 -1.74
C TYR A 63 -2.61 10.78 -1.79
N ARG A 64 -1.30 10.60 -1.66
CA ARG A 64 -0.33 11.72 -1.73
C ARG A 64 -0.15 12.29 -3.12
N VAL A 65 -0.43 11.52 -4.18
CA VAL A 65 -0.18 11.91 -5.57
C VAL A 65 -1.44 12.00 -6.43
N GLY A 66 -2.47 11.21 -6.15
CA GLY A 66 -3.75 11.20 -6.86
C GLY A 66 -4.88 11.93 -6.11
N GLY A 67 -4.63 12.34 -4.87
CA GLY A 67 -5.64 12.91 -3.99
C GLY A 67 -6.60 11.87 -3.41
N GLN A 68 -7.50 12.34 -2.56
CA GLN A 68 -8.56 11.52 -1.97
C GLN A 68 -9.88 11.84 -2.64
N TYR A 69 -10.77 10.85 -2.69
CA TYR A 69 -12.13 11.08 -3.16
C TYR A 69 -12.80 12.18 -2.33
N ARG A 70 -13.24 13.23 -3.02
CA ARG A 70 -14.05 14.31 -2.44
C ARG A 70 -15.51 14.05 -2.79
N ARG A 71 -16.34 13.75 -1.79
CA ARG A 71 -17.80 13.71 -1.97
C ARG A 71 -18.29 15.10 -2.36
N SER A 72 -18.90 15.21 -3.53
CA SER A 72 -19.74 16.36 -3.87
C SER A 72 -21.13 16.14 -3.26
N MET A 73 -21.62 17.12 -2.50
CA MET A 73 -23.06 17.27 -2.26
C MET A 73 -23.72 17.84 -3.52
#